data_AF-A0A2D6ZNF8-F1
#
_entry.id   AF-A0A2D6ZNF8-F1
#
_cell.length_a   1.000
_cell.length_b   1.000
_cell.length_c   1.000
_cell.angle_alpha   90.00
_cell.angle_beta   90.00
_cell.angle_gamma   90.00
#
_symmetry.space_group_name_H-M   'P 1'
#
loop_
_entity.id
_entity.type
_entity.pdbx_description
1 polymer ?
#
loop_
_entity_poly.entity_id
_entity_poly.type
_entity_poly.pdbx_seq_one_letter_code
_entity_poly.pdbx_strand_id
1 'polypeptide(L)'
;MTKESYFLLFISIGVFPAALGYGLNPKEFLPILYGIEVAENNLSNIFRAIMGLYIGCVLLWVFGAFNKSLTVPALWCMFVFMLGIGLGRALSLILDGMPDTIFVFFMIFEFIAAGITFYLLREKAQ
;
A
#
# COMPACT_ATOMS: atom_id res chain seq x y z
N MET A 1 -22.93 2.99 4.87
CA MET A 1 -21.59 2.34 4.90
C MET A 1 -21.01 2.49 6.30
N THR A 2 -20.21 1.53 6.77
CA THR A 2 -19.60 1.59 8.11
C THR A 2 -18.27 2.35 8.07
N LYS A 3 -17.70 2.68 9.24
CA LYS A 3 -16.41 3.35 9.32
C LYS A 3 -15.27 2.53 8.70
N GLU A 4 -15.35 1.20 8.80
CA GLU A 4 -14.40 0.28 8.16
C GLU A 4 -14.51 0.40 6.65
N SER A 5 -15.72 0.41 6.11
CA SER A 5 -15.95 0.60 4.66
C SER A 5 -15.35 1.92 4.17
N TYR A 6 -15.57 3.02 4.88
CA TYR A 6 -15.01 4.32 4.49
C TYR A 6 -13.48 4.31 4.55
N PHE A 7 -12.90 3.73 5.59
CA PHE A 7 -11.45 3.65 5.72
C PHE A 7 -10.81 2.77 4.64
N LEU A 8 -11.42 1.61 4.34
CA LEU A 8 -10.99 0.73 3.26
C LEU A 8 -10.95 1.46 1.90
N LEU A 9 -12.00 2.23 1.59
CA LEU A 9 -12.07 3.01 0.35
C LEU A 9 -11.08 4.19 0.34
N PHE A 10 -10.93 4.90 1.46
CA PHE A 10 -9.98 6.00 1.57
C PHE A 10 -8.55 5.56 1.26
N ILE A 11 -8.12 4.45 1.87
CA ILE A 11 -6.80 3.88 1.59
C ILE A 11 -6.69 3.37 0.15
N SER A 12 -7.75 2.75 -0.38
CA SER A 12 -7.79 2.28 -1.78
C SER A 12 -7.55 3.41 -2.78
N ILE A 13 -8.11 4.59 -2.53
CA ILE A 13 -7.93 5.79 -3.38
C ILE A 13 -6.46 6.25 -3.39
N GLY A 14 -5.70 6.05 -2.32
CA GLY A 14 -4.28 6.37 -2.27
C GLY A 14 -3.38 5.31 -2.90
N VAL A 15 -3.63 4.04 -2.57
CA VAL A 15 -2.77 2.91 -3.01
C VAL A 15 -2.94 2.61 -4.49
N PHE A 16 -4.15 2.78 -5.04
CA PHE A 16 -4.41 2.46 -6.45
C PHE A 16 -3.60 3.32 -7.43
N PRO A 17 -3.60 4.67 -7.34
CA PRO A 17 -2.73 5.51 -8.16
C PRO A 17 -1.25 5.22 -7.95
N ALA A 18 -0.82 4.96 -6.70
CA ALA A 18 0.57 4.60 -6.41
C ALA A 18 0.98 3.29 -7.14
N ALA A 19 0.10 2.28 -7.14
CA ALA A 19 0.32 1.04 -7.87
C ALA A 19 0.48 1.29 -9.38
N LEU A 20 -0.38 2.13 -9.97
CA LEU A 20 -0.28 2.49 -11.39
C LEU A 20 1.03 3.23 -11.69
N GLY A 21 1.47 4.11 -10.80
CA GLY A 21 2.76 4.81 -10.91
C GLY A 21 3.95 3.85 -10.96
N TYR A 22 3.87 2.69 -10.29
CA TYR A 22 4.90 1.67 -10.38
C TYR A 22 4.86 0.90 -11.71
N GLY A 23 3.69 0.42 -12.14
CA GLY A 23 3.62 -0.64 -13.16
C GLY A 23 3.11 -0.24 -14.56
N LEU A 24 2.35 0.85 -14.69
CA LEU A 24 1.68 1.19 -15.98
C LEU A 24 2.72 1.51 -17.06
N ASN A 25 3.62 2.44 -16.78
CA ASN A 25 4.81 2.71 -17.56
C ASN A 25 6.01 2.98 -16.64
N PRO A 26 6.67 1.92 -16.13
CA PRO A 26 7.76 2.06 -15.15
C PRO A 26 8.90 2.94 -15.67
N LYS A 27 9.16 2.91 -17.00
CA LYS A 27 10.26 3.65 -17.64
C LYS A 27 10.06 5.16 -17.65
N GLU A 28 8.81 5.62 -17.59
CA GLU A 28 8.49 7.06 -17.58
C GLU A 28 8.15 7.55 -16.17
N PHE A 29 7.35 6.79 -15.42
CA PHE A 29 6.86 7.27 -14.13
C PHE A 29 7.87 7.16 -12.99
N LEU A 30 8.67 6.08 -12.92
CA LEU A 30 9.61 5.89 -11.82
C LEU A 30 10.76 6.91 -11.81
N PRO A 31 11.34 7.33 -12.96
CA PRO A 31 12.29 8.43 -12.97
C PRO A 31 11.69 9.74 -12.48
N ILE A 32 10.46 10.05 -12.88
CA ILE A 32 9.78 11.31 -12.52
C ILE A 32 9.38 11.32 -11.04
N LEU A 33 8.87 10.20 -10.52
CA LEU A 33 8.34 10.09 -9.16
C LEU A 33 9.45 9.87 -8.11
N TYR A 34 10.49 9.11 -8.47
CA TYR A 34 11.46 8.59 -7.52
C TYR A 34 12.92 8.68 -8.00
N GLY A 35 13.19 9.21 -9.19
CA GLY A 35 14.56 9.27 -9.74
C GLY A 35 15.14 7.91 -10.13
N ILE A 36 14.31 6.87 -10.28
CA ILE A 36 14.76 5.51 -10.58
C ILE A 36 14.73 5.27 -12.10
N GLU A 37 15.90 5.16 -12.73
CA GLU A 37 16.00 4.80 -14.14
C GLU A 37 15.70 3.31 -14.38
N VAL A 38 14.74 3.03 -15.25
CA VAL A 38 14.37 1.66 -15.63
C VAL A 38 14.83 1.36 -17.06
N ALA A 39 16.11 1.08 -17.20
CA ALA A 39 16.70 0.72 -18.49
C ALA A 39 16.32 -0.71 -18.93
N GLU A 40 16.19 -1.63 -17.97
CA GLU A 40 16.00 -3.05 -18.25
C GLU A 40 14.54 -3.53 -18.21
N ASN A 41 14.22 -4.47 -19.10
CA ASN A 41 12.91 -5.12 -19.10
C ASN A 41 12.68 -5.95 -17.83
N ASN A 42 13.72 -6.51 -17.21
CA ASN A 42 13.59 -7.27 -15.96
C ASN A 42 13.05 -6.39 -14.84
N LEU A 43 13.60 -5.18 -14.67
CA LEU A 43 13.15 -4.24 -13.67
C LEU A 43 11.70 -3.77 -13.92
N SER A 44 11.33 -3.55 -15.19
CA SER A 44 9.94 -3.26 -15.57
C SER A 44 8.98 -4.40 -15.19
N ASN A 45 9.39 -5.66 -15.35
CA ASN A 45 8.58 -6.83 -14.97
C ASN A 45 8.37 -6.90 -13.45
N ILE A 46 9.40 -6.60 -12.64
CA ILE A 46 9.29 -6.56 -11.18
C ILE A 46 8.26 -5.51 -10.74
N PHE A 47 8.36 -4.28 -11.25
CA PHE A 47 7.41 -3.22 -10.87
C PHE A 47 5.97 -3.50 -11.33
N ARG A 48 5.79 -4.14 -12.49
CA ARG A 48 4.46 -4.60 -12.94
C ARG A 48 3.88 -5.69 -12.04
N ALA A 49 4.70 -6.61 -11.54
CA ALA A 49 4.26 -7.62 -10.59
C ALA A 49 3.84 -6.98 -9.25
N ILE A 50 4.61 -6.00 -8.76
CA ILE A 50 4.27 -5.22 -7.55
C ILE A 50 2.95 -4.46 -7.75
N MET A 51 2.78 -3.78 -8.90
CA MET A 51 1.51 -3.12 -9.25
C MET A 51 0.34 -4.10 -9.21
N GLY A 52 0.48 -5.27 -9.86
CA GLY A 52 -0.57 -6.29 -9.88
C GLY A 52 -0.96 -6.76 -8.49
N LEU A 53 0.02 -6.98 -7.61
CA LEU A 53 -0.22 -7.32 -6.21
C LEU A 53 -0.98 -6.20 -5.47
N TYR A 54 -0.58 -4.94 -5.63
CA TYR A 54 -1.21 -3.80 -4.98
C TYR A 54 -2.66 -3.62 -5.46
N ILE A 55 -2.90 -3.74 -6.76
CA ILE A 55 -4.25 -3.69 -7.34
C ILE A 55 -5.11 -4.85 -6.81
N GLY A 56 -4.56 -6.07 -6.72
CA GLY A 56 -5.25 -7.21 -6.14
C GLY A 56 -5.71 -6.95 -4.69
N CYS A 57 -4.83 -6.39 -3.86
CA CYS A 57 -5.16 -5.98 -2.50
C CYS A 57 -6.25 -4.88 -2.48
N VAL A 58 -6.11 -3.85 -3.32
CA VAL A 58 -7.11 -2.78 -3.47
C VAL A 58 -8.49 -3.35 -3.84
N LEU A 59 -8.55 -4.29 -4.79
CA LEU A 59 -9.81 -4.93 -5.16
C LEU A 59 -10.45 -5.63 -3.97
N LEU A 60 -9.65 -6.38 -3.18
CA LEU A 60 -10.14 -7.00 -1.95
C LEU A 60 -10.67 -5.96 -0.95
N TRP A 61 -10.01 -4.81 -0.80
CA TRP A 61 -10.44 -3.74 0.10
C TRP A 61 -11.73 -3.08 -0.36
N VAL A 62 -11.85 -2.79 -1.65
CA VAL A 62 -13.07 -2.25 -2.27
C VAL A 62 -14.22 -3.24 -2.08
N PHE A 63 -14.03 -4.53 -2.37
CA PHE A 63 -15.05 -5.55 -2.12
C PHE A 63 -15.40 -5.69 -0.63
N GLY A 64 -14.40 -5.64 0.25
CA GLY A 64 -14.59 -5.65 1.70
C GLY A 64 -15.34 -4.44 2.24
N ALA A 65 -15.29 -3.31 1.54
CA ALA A 65 -16.06 -2.12 1.90
C ALA A 65 -17.56 -2.28 1.63
N PHE A 66 -17.95 -3.04 0.60
CA PHE A 66 -19.35 -3.25 0.23
C PHE A 66 -19.94 -4.57 0.75
N ASN A 67 -19.11 -5.58 1.02
CA ASN A 67 -19.53 -6.89 1.49
C ASN A 67 -19.12 -7.14 2.95
N LYS A 68 -20.10 -7.28 3.84
CA LYS A 68 -19.89 -7.50 5.28
C LYS A 68 -19.09 -8.76 5.61
N SER A 69 -19.20 -9.84 4.81
CA SER A 69 -18.43 -11.06 5.04
C SER A 69 -16.95 -10.90 4.69
N LEU A 70 -16.63 -9.96 3.79
CA LEU A 70 -15.27 -9.68 3.33
C LEU A 70 -14.60 -8.52 4.09
N THR A 71 -15.34 -7.75 4.90
CA THR A 71 -14.78 -6.60 5.62
C THR A 71 -13.63 -6.99 6.55
N VAL A 72 -13.79 -8.06 7.35
CA VAL A 72 -12.73 -8.50 8.28
C VAL A 72 -11.50 -9.04 7.52
N PRO A 73 -11.63 -9.93 6.52
CA PRO A 73 -10.50 -10.32 5.67
C PRO A 73 -9.81 -9.13 5.00
N ALA A 74 -10.57 -8.15 4.50
CA ALA A 74 -10.03 -6.95 3.86
C ALA A 74 -9.23 -6.08 4.84
N LEU A 75 -9.72 -5.90 6.07
CA LEU A 75 -9.00 -5.17 7.10
C LEU A 75 -7.71 -5.89 7.51
N TRP A 76 -7.71 -7.22 7.65
CA TRP A 76 -6.47 -7.97 7.89
C TRP A 76 -5.47 -7.83 6.75
N CYS A 77 -5.94 -7.91 5.50
CA CYS A 77 -5.10 -7.68 4.33
C CYS A 77 -4.49 -6.27 4.36
N MET A 78 -5.30 -5.24 4.63
CA MET A 78 -4.83 -3.85 4.74
C MET A 78 -3.81 -3.67 5.87
N PHE A 79 -4.06 -4.28 7.03
CA PHE A 79 -3.15 -4.22 8.17
C PHE A 79 -1.78 -4.81 7.82
N VAL A 80 -1.76 -6.03 7.27
CA VAL A 80 -0.52 -6.70 6.87
C VAL A 80 0.19 -5.93 5.76
N PHE A 81 -0.56 -5.39 4.80
CA PHE A 81 0.00 -4.60 3.70
C PHE A 81 0.69 -3.33 4.21
N MET A 82 0.00 -2.52 5.02
CA MET A 82 0.53 -1.27 5.56
C MET A 82 1.71 -1.51 6.48
N LEU A 83 1.57 -2.47 7.41
CA LEU A 83 2.63 -2.81 8.34
C LEU A 83 3.84 -3.39 7.62
N GLY A 84 3.62 -4.25 6.62
CA GLY A 84 4.69 -4.88 5.85
C GLY A 84 5.54 -3.87 5.08
N ILE A 85 4.91 -2.90 4.41
CA ILE A 85 5.63 -1.83 3.71
C ILE A 85 6.38 -0.94 4.71
N GLY A 86 5.70 -0.50 5.79
CA GLY A 86 6.30 0.35 6.81
C GLY A 86 7.52 -0.30 7.48
N LEU A 87 7.43 -1.60 7.80
CA LEU A 87 8.56 -2.36 8.34
C LEU A 87 9.69 -2.52 7.32
N GLY A 88 9.37 -2.75 6.03
CA GLY A 88 10.37 -2.79 4.97
C GLY A 88 11.14 -1.48 4.85
N ARG A 89 10.44 -0.34 4.89
CA ARG A 89 11.07 1.00 4.87
C ARG A 89 11.87 1.28 6.14
N ALA A 90 11.38 0.88 7.31
CA ALA A 90 12.12 1.01 8.55
C ALA A 90 13.41 0.19 8.54
N LEU A 91 13.38 -1.01 7.96
CA LEU A 91 14.56 -1.83 7.75
C LEU A 91 15.55 -1.14 6.80
N SER A 92 15.09 -0.61 5.66
CA SER A 92 15.95 0.17 4.75
C SER A 92 16.53 1.41 5.42
N LEU A 93 15.77 2.11 6.28
CA LEU A 93 16.30 3.25 7.03
C LEU A 93 17.46 2.85 7.97
N ILE A 94 17.37 1.67 8.58
CA ILE A 94 18.39 1.14 9.49
C ILE A 94 19.63 0.68 8.72
N LEU A 95 19.44 0.00 7.58
CA LEU A 95 20.52 -0.63 6.81
C LEU A 95 21.20 0.33 5.84
N ASP A 96 20.41 1.14 5.13
CA ASP A 96 20.83 1.97 4.00
C ASP A 96 20.91 3.47 4.37
N GLY A 97 20.42 3.85 5.56
CA GLY A 97 20.42 5.23 6.04
C GLY A 97 19.19 6.03 5.62
N MET A 98 19.26 7.36 5.78
CA MET A 98 18.11 8.25 5.57
C MET A 98 17.69 8.30 4.08
N PRO A 99 16.47 7.86 3.72
CA PRO A 99 15.99 7.98 2.36
C PRO A 99 15.46 9.40 2.08
N ASP A 100 15.03 9.64 0.84
CA ASP A 100 14.33 10.87 0.49
C ASP A 100 13.13 11.13 1.42
N THR A 101 12.88 12.40 1.72
CA THR A 101 11.87 12.82 2.68
C THR A 101 10.48 12.25 2.36
N ILE A 102 10.16 12.09 1.07
CA ILE A 102 8.89 11.50 0.62
C ILE A 102 8.69 10.06 1.16
N PHE A 103 9.74 9.26 1.20
CA PHE A 103 9.67 7.88 1.70
C PHE A 103 9.52 7.81 3.21
N VAL A 104 10.06 8.79 3.94
CA VAL A 104 9.84 8.93 5.38
C VAL A 104 8.39 9.31 5.67
N PHE A 105 7.80 10.23 4.89
CA PHE A 105 6.39 10.57 5.01
C PHE A 105 5.48 9.37 4.73
N PHE A 106 5.77 8.60 3.68
CA PHE A 106 5.02 7.36 3.40
C PHE A 106 5.15 6.35 4.53
N MET A 107 6.35 6.14 5.07
CA MET A 107 6.57 5.24 6.20
C MET A 107 5.74 5.61 7.43
N ILE A 108 5.69 6.90 7.79
CA ILE A 108 4.88 7.37 8.91
C ILE A 108 3.39 7.12 8.62
N PHE A 109 2.93 7.45 7.41
CA PHE A 109 1.55 7.20 7.00
C PHE A 109 1.18 5.71 7.05
N GLU A 110 2.07 4.83 6.59
CA GLU A 110 1.91 3.37 6.60
C GLU A 110 1.73 2.85 8.05
N PHE A 111 2.55 3.29 9.00
CA PHE A 111 2.38 2.90 10.41
C PHE A 111 1.09 3.44 11.04
N ILE A 112 0.72 4.69 10.75
CA ILE A 112 -0.55 5.26 11.23
C ILE A 112 -1.74 4.48 10.66
N ALA A 113 -1.73 4.20 9.36
CA ALA A 113 -2.79 3.44 8.70
C ALA A 113 -2.88 2.01 9.26
N ALA A 114 -1.74 1.35 9.52
CA ALA A 114 -1.71 0.05 10.18
C ALA A 114 -2.34 0.12 11.59
N GLY A 115 -1.99 1.15 12.38
CA GLY A 115 -2.56 1.36 13.72
C GLY A 115 -4.09 1.56 13.70
N ILE A 116 -4.59 2.40 12.78
CA ILE A 116 -6.03 2.61 12.59
C ILE A 116 -6.72 1.30 12.15
N THR A 117 -6.12 0.57 11.21
CA THR A 117 -6.69 -0.70 10.74
C THR A 117 -6.79 -1.72 11.87
N PHE A 118 -5.75 -1.81 12.71
CA PHE A 118 -5.74 -2.70 13.87
C PHE A 118 -6.82 -2.32 14.90
N TYR A 119 -7.01 -1.02 15.15
CA TYR A 119 -8.08 -0.53 16.01
C TYR A 119 -9.46 -0.94 15.48
N LEU A 120 -9.72 -0.75 14.17
CA LEU A 120 -10.96 -1.15 13.52
C LEU A 120 -11.20 -2.67 13.56
N LEU A 121 -10.14 -3.47 13.42
CA LEU A 121 -10.21 -4.92 13.56
C LEU A 121 -10.64 -5.33 14.98
N ARG A 122 -10.06 -4.71 16.00
CA ARG A 122 -10.38 -5.01 17.40
C ARG A 122 -11.84 -4.73 17.73
N GLU A 123 -12.39 -3.64 17.21
CA GLU A 123 -13.78 -3.29 17.48
C GLU A 123 -14.77 -4.25 16.82
N LYS A 124 -14.44 -4.80 15.64
CA LYS A 124 -15.26 -5.81 14.96
C LYS A 124 -15.15 -7.22 15.55
N ALA A 125 -14.10 -7.50 16.32
CA ALA A 125 -13.89 -8.78 16.97
C ALA A 125 -14.61 -8.90 18.33
N GLN A 126 -15.10 -7.78 18.86
CA GLN A 126 -15.94 -7.68 20.06
C GLN A 126 -17.42 -7.75 19.69
#